data_AF-A0A933ITN7-F1
#
_entry.id   AF-A0A933ITN7-F1
#
_cell.length_a   1.000
_cell.length_b   1.000
_cell.length_c   1.000
_cell.angle_alpha   90.00
_cell.angle_beta   90.00
_cell.angle_gamma   90.00
#
_symmetry.space_group_name_H-M   'P 1'
#
loop_
_entity.id
_entity.type
_entity.pdbx_description
1 polymer ?
#
loop_
_entity_poly.entity_id
_entity_poly.type
_entity_poly.pdbx_seq_one_letter_code
_entity_poly.pdbx_strand_id
1 'polypeptide(L)'
;MTEDSDVGRLLKQKGERFFLISYRVGDVENGLADMKKAGFKTIDQKPREAFGNRYAFLQKPRDMFGVLTEVVDGAFDIPGSR
;
A
#
# COMPACT_ATOMS: atom_id res chain seq x y z
N MET A 1 -7.99 9.38 -14.37
CA MET A 1 -8.70 8.58 -13.33
C MET A 1 -10.18 8.66 -13.61
N THR A 2 -10.91 7.55 -13.49
CA THR A 2 -12.37 7.52 -13.68
C THR A 2 -13.09 7.78 -12.36
N GLU A 3 -14.31 8.32 -12.39
CA GLU A 3 -15.11 8.55 -11.18
C GLU A 3 -15.42 7.25 -10.41
N ASP A 4 -15.55 6.14 -11.13
CA ASP A 4 -15.87 4.83 -10.56
C ASP A 4 -14.65 4.10 -9.95
N SER A 5 -13.44 4.63 -10.14
CA SER A 5 -12.23 4.08 -9.50
C SER A 5 -12.27 4.27 -7.97
N ASP A 6 -11.54 3.46 -7.23
CA ASP A 6 -11.44 3.61 -5.76
C ASP A 6 -11.03 5.03 -5.36
N VAL A 7 -10.07 5.60 -6.08
CA VAL A 7 -9.62 6.97 -5.83
C VAL A 7 -10.68 8.00 -6.25
N GLY A 8 -11.36 7.79 -7.37
CA GLY A 8 -12.46 8.68 -7.82
C GLY A 8 -13.61 8.73 -6.81
N ARG A 9 -14.03 7.57 -6.31
CA ARG A 9 -15.05 7.47 -5.25
C ARG A 9 -14.59 8.14 -3.95
N LEU A 10 -13.33 7.96 -3.56
CA LEU A 10 -12.76 8.62 -2.37
C LEU A 10 -12.70 10.14 -2.51
N LEU A 11 -12.26 10.66 -3.65
CA LEU A 11 -12.22 12.09 -3.92
C LEU A 11 -13.61 12.72 -3.83
N LYS A 12 -14.62 12.08 -4.45
CA LYS A 12 -16.01 12.57 -4.38
C LYS A 12 -16.58 12.58 -2.96
N GLN A 13 -16.25 11.58 -2.15
CA GLN A 13 -16.79 11.44 -0.80
C GLN A 13 -16.05 12.28 0.25
N LYS A 14 -14.73 12.47 0.09
CA LYS A 14 -13.84 12.97 1.16
C LYS A 14 -13.00 14.16 0.75
N GLY A 15 -13.06 14.60 -0.51
CA GLY A 15 -12.18 15.62 -1.06
C GLY A 15 -10.72 15.15 -1.17
N GLU A 16 -9.84 16.09 -1.51
CA GLU A 16 -8.40 15.86 -1.60
C GLU A 16 -7.82 15.53 -0.22
N ARG A 17 -6.97 14.49 -0.15
CA ARG A 17 -6.35 14.03 1.08
C ARG A 17 -5.19 13.08 0.83
N PHE A 18 -4.41 12.82 1.89
CA PHE A 18 -3.48 11.69 1.92
C PHE A 18 -4.26 10.39 1.73
N PHE A 19 -4.00 9.74 0.60
CA PHE A 19 -4.63 8.48 0.23
C PHE A 19 -3.81 7.30 0.76
N LEU A 20 -2.51 7.28 0.48
CA LEU A 20 -1.64 6.14 0.71
C LEU A 20 -0.21 6.59 1.01
N ILE A 21 0.48 5.81 1.85
CA ILE A 21 1.93 5.82 2.03
C ILE A 21 2.44 4.41 1.74
N SER A 22 3.43 4.29 0.85
CA SER A 22 4.12 3.02 0.56
C SER A 22 5.56 3.08 1.08
N TYR A 23 5.92 2.11 1.91
CA TYR A 23 7.27 1.97 2.46
C TYR A 23 8.06 0.92 1.69
N ARG A 24 9.23 1.29 1.19
CA ARG A 24 10.14 0.32 0.59
C ARG A 24 10.75 -0.57 1.68
N VAL A 25 10.65 -1.88 1.50
CA VAL A 25 11.22 -2.92 2.35
C VAL A 25 12.17 -3.80 1.56
N GLY A 26 13.00 -4.58 2.26
CA GLY A 26 13.89 -5.55 1.61
C GLY A 26 13.14 -6.75 1.00
N ASP A 27 12.06 -7.19 1.64
CA ASP A 27 11.21 -8.28 1.20
C ASP A 27 9.80 -8.16 1.81
N VAL A 28 8.77 -8.21 0.97
CA VAL A 28 7.36 -8.03 1.37
C VAL A 28 6.80 -9.22 2.15
N GLU A 29 7.23 -10.45 1.87
CA GLU A 29 6.78 -11.63 2.62
C GLU A 29 7.26 -11.57 4.07
N ASN A 30 8.52 -11.18 4.28
CA ASN A 30 9.09 -10.93 5.59
C ASN A 30 8.35 -9.80 6.31
N GLY A 31 8.05 -8.69 5.62
CA GLY A 31 7.26 -7.59 6.19
C GLY A 31 5.87 -8.04 6.67
N LEU A 32 5.16 -8.85 5.89
CA LEU A 32 3.89 -9.46 6.28
C LEU A 32 4.04 -10.41 7.47
N ALA A 33 5.08 -11.25 7.47
CA ALA A 33 5.36 -12.18 8.56
C ALA A 33 5.65 -11.45 9.88
N ASP A 34 6.41 -10.36 9.84
CA ASP A 34 6.76 -9.58 11.02
C ASP A 34 5.55 -8.84 11.60
N MET A 35 4.65 -8.34 10.76
CA MET A 35 3.35 -7.81 11.20
C MET A 35 2.49 -8.87 11.89
N LYS A 36 2.44 -10.08 11.34
CA LYS A 36 1.73 -11.20 11.95
C LYS A 36 2.33 -11.62 13.29
N LYS A 37 3.67 -11.70 13.38
CA LYS A 37 4.39 -12.01 14.64
C LYS A 37 4.14 -10.95 15.71
N ALA A 38 4.05 -9.68 15.31
CA ALA A 38 3.72 -8.57 16.20
C ALA A 38 2.22 -8.52 16.60
N GLY A 39 1.40 -9.47 16.15
CA GLY A 39 -0.02 -9.56 16.51
C GLY A 39 -0.96 -8.69 15.68
N PHE A 40 -0.46 -8.04 14.63
CA PHE A 40 -1.29 -7.24 13.73
C PHE A 40 -1.95 -8.11 12.65
N LYS A 41 -3.20 -7.77 12.32
CA LYS A 41 -3.89 -8.32 11.15
C LYS A 41 -3.59 -7.45 9.95
N THR A 42 -3.07 -8.05 8.88
CA THR A 42 -2.82 -7.35 7.61
C THR A 42 -4.01 -7.47 6.66
N ILE A 43 -4.20 -6.49 5.77
CA ILE A 43 -5.21 -6.59 4.70
C ILE A 43 -4.84 -7.74 3.76
N ASP A 44 -3.61 -7.72 3.27
CA ASP A 44 -3.09 -8.76 2.40
C ASP A 44 -2.40 -9.85 3.20
N GLN A 45 -2.62 -11.11 2.79
CA GLN A 45 -2.00 -12.29 3.40
C GLN A 45 -0.85 -12.84 2.56
N LYS A 46 -0.71 -12.38 1.31
CA LYS A 46 0.35 -12.71 0.37
C LYS A 46 0.70 -11.47 -0.45
N PRO A 47 1.95 -11.32 -0.93
CA PRO A 47 2.30 -10.24 -1.83
C PRO A 47 1.44 -10.24 -3.10
N ARG A 48 1.18 -9.05 -3.62
CA ARG A 48 0.63 -8.76 -4.94
C ARG A 48 1.77 -8.33 -5.87
N GLU A 49 1.53 -8.35 -7.17
CA GLU A 49 2.51 -7.93 -8.18
C GLU A 49 1.98 -6.76 -9.01
N ALA A 50 2.82 -5.74 -9.21
CA ALA A 50 2.54 -4.62 -10.12
C ALA A 50 3.85 -3.99 -10.61
N PHE A 51 3.91 -3.66 -11.90
CA PHE A 51 5.07 -2.98 -12.52
C PHE A 51 6.42 -3.65 -12.23
N GLY A 52 6.46 -4.99 -12.14
CA GLY A 52 7.68 -5.75 -11.83
C GLY A 52 8.12 -5.71 -10.36
N ASN A 53 7.31 -5.13 -9.47
CA ASN A 53 7.56 -5.07 -8.03
C ASN A 53 6.51 -5.88 -7.27
N ARG A 54 6.84 -6.31 -6.05
CA ARG A 54 5.89 -6.95 -5.14
C ARG A 54 5.46 -5.96 -4.08
N TYR A 55 4.20 -5.99 -3.69
CA TYR A 55 3.65 -5.08 -2.68
C TYR A 55 2.54 -5.74 -1.87
N ALA A 56 2.21 -5.17 -0.71
CA ALA A 56 1.09 -5.62 0.12
C ALA A 56 0.50 -4.47 0.93
N PHE A 57 -0.83 -4.43 1.02
CA PHE A 57 -1.53 -3.55 1.94
C PHE A 57 -1.48 -4.11 3.36
N LEU A 58 -0.99 -3.28 4.29
CA LEU A 58 -0.84 -3.64 5.69
C LEU A 58 -2.10 -3.34 6.49
N GLN A 59 -2.46 -2.08 6.65
CA GLN A 59 -3.53 -1.64 7.55
C GLN A 59 -4.61 -0.85 6.82
N LYS A 60 -5.85 -0.97 7.28
CA LYS A 60 -6.96 -0.19 6.71
C LYS A 60 -6.83 1.27 7.12
N PRO A 61 -7.29 2.22 6.28
CA PRO A 61 -7.26 3.64 6.62
C PRO A 61 -7.90 3.96 7.98
N ARG A 62 -8.95 3.24 8.36
CA ARG A 62 -9.63 3.42 9.66
C ARG A 62 -8.69 3.25 10.85
N ASP A 63 -7.71 2.36 10.73
CA ASP A 63 -6.78 2.01 11.80
C ASP A 63 -5.49 2.86 11.76
N MET A 64 -5.35 3.71 10.72
CA MET A 64 -4.14 4.51 10.42
C MET A 64 -4.47 5.97 10.09
N PHE A 65 -5.31 6.64 10.89
CA PHE A 65 -5.67 8.07 10.73
C PHE A 65 -6.14 8.45 9.32
N GLY A 66 -6.78 7.51 8.64
CA GLY A 66 -7.30 7.67 7.30
C GLY A 66 -6.28 7.44 6.18
N VAL A 67 -5.07 6.95 6.44
CA VAL A 67 -4.06 6.69 5.40
C VAL A 67 -3.96 5.19 5.14
N LEU A 68 -4.02 4.77 3.87
CA LEU A 68 -3.74 3.39 3.51
C LEU A 68 -2.23 3.12 3.57
N THR A 69 -1.82 2.10 4.31
CA THR A 69 -0.39 1.77 4.45
C THR A 69 -0.04 0.55 3.60
N GLU A 70 0.99 0.71 2.78
CA GLU A 70 1.51 -0.32 1.89
C GLU A 70 3.00 -0.54 2.17
N VAL A 71 3.48 -1.77 1.94
CA VAL A 71 4.91 -2.07 1.80
C VAL A 71 5.19 -2.64 0.43
N VAL A 72 6.38 -2.34 -0.08
CA VAL A 72 6.79 -2.71 -1.44
C VAL A 72 8.27 -3.10 -1.46
N ASP A 73 8.61 -4.11 -2.25
CA ASP A 73 10.00 -4.45 -2.57
C ASP A 73 10.25 -4.38 -4.07
N GLY A 74 11.52 -4.26 -4.44
CA GLY A 74 11.97 -4.04 -5.80
C GLY A 74 12.58 -2.65 -6.02
N ALA A 75 13.06 -2.43 -7.25
CA ALA A 75 13.90 -1.27 -7.56
C ALA A 75 13.09 0.01 -7.80
N PHE A 76 11.77 -0.09 -8.07
CA PHE A 76 10.94 1.03 -8.53
C PHE A 76 11.72 1.95 -9.48
N ASP A 77 12.32 1.36 -10.50
CA ASP A 77 13.15 2.08 -11.45
C ASP A 77 12.21 2.82 -12.40
N ILE A 78 11.79 4.03 -11.99
CA ILE A 78 10.96 4.91 -12.81
C ILE A 78 11.91 5.56 -13.82
N PRO A 79 11.73 5.32 -15.14
CA PRO A 79 12.57 5.96 -16.14
C PRO A 79 12.58 7.49 -15.93
N GLY A 80 13.75 8.06 -15.64
CA GLY A 80 13.93 9.50 -15.40
C GLY A 80 13.95 9.96 -13.94
N SER A 81 13.99 9.06 -12.94
CA SER A 81 14.10 9.44 -11.52
C SER A 81 15.53 9.64 -10.99
N ARG A 82 16.48 10.04 -11.84
CA ARG A 82 17.84 10.47 -11.45
C ARG A 82 18.11 11.91 -11.86
#